data_AF-A0A3M2A0Z2-F1
#
_entry.id   AF-A0A3M2A0Z2-F1
#
_cell.length_a   1.000
_cell.length_b   1.000
_cell.length_c   1.000
_cell.angle_alpha   90.00
_cell.angle_beta   90.00
_cell.angle_gamma   90.00
#
_symmetry.space_group_name_H-M   'P 1'
#
loop_
_entity.id
_entity.type
_entity.pdbx_description
1 polymer ?
#
loop_
_entity_poly.entity_id
_entity_poly.type
_entity_poly.pdbx_seq_one_letter_code
_entity_poly.pdbx_strand_id
1 'polypeptide(L)'
;MNRIVTVLLVLAATACATRRASTPSAPPADGATSTGSAGPGADATAVDRSGFEPSCMAAAEEDPTAWGLRDDLLFAAWIDPAADGVTTALERLAAYVSSPGRGISVTTAFALAHLPDEYAWVSDRLAEARLAPRALVRAATTSGVALWIVPHDCPREGLERHLAGAWHLTFEPGPRGRTGRPMEGAVFPYVAILTAEGPLLLVPEDLESSYWAHATTPPSTAIAPRGAPIDDALAALPAAPVRVVLRQHGFVAGASPTALLAGPDGVGTPDTLRPP
;
A
#
# COMPACT_ATOMS: atom_id res chain seq x y z
N MET A 1 28.79 -19.91 -4.53
CA MET A 1 27.76 -18.88 -4.84
C MET A 1 26.42 -19.05 -4.09
N ASN A 2 26.21 -20.08 -3.25
CA ASN A 2 24.94 -20.29 -2.52
C ASN A 2 24.83 -19.68 -1.11
N ARG A 3 25.82 -18.91 -0.62
CA ARG A 3 25.80 -18.36 0.75
C ARG A 3 25.37 -16.90 0.86
N ILE A 4 25.28 -16.16 -0.25
CA ILE A 4 24.94 -14.72 -0.23
C ILE A 4 23.42 -14.51 -0.20
N VAL A 5 22.63 -15.40 -0.80
CA VAL A 5 21.15 -15.31 -0.80
C VAL A 5 20.56 -15.60 0.59
N THR A 6 21.20 -16.45 1.38
CA THR A 6 20.74 -16.77 2.75
C THR A 6 20.96 -15.61 3.73
N VAL A 7 21.96 -14.75 3.51
CA VAL A 7 22.26 -13.64 4.44
C VAL A 7 21.29 -12.47 4.25
N LEU A 8 20.79 -12.24 3.03
CA LEU A 8 19.80 -11.18 2.74
C LEU A 8 18.40 -11.52 3.29
N LEU A 9 18.02 -12.80 3.34
CA LEU A 9 16.74 -13.24 3.93
C LEU A 9 16.69 -13.16 5.46
N VAL A 10 17.84 -13.28 6.14
CA VAL A 10 17.91 -13.15 7.61
C VAL A 10 17.86 -11.68 8.05
N LEU A 11 18.40 -10.73 7.26
CA LEU A 11 18.37 -9.32 7.61
C LEU A 11 16.98 -8.69 7.51
N ALA A 12 16.14 -9.10 6.55
CA ALA A 12 14.76 -8.62 6.44
C ALA A 12 13.85 -9.14 7.57
N ALA A 13 14.06 -10.38 8.05
CA ALA A 13 13.31 -10.93 9.16
C ALA A 13 13.68 -10.31 10.53
N THR A 14 14.91 -9.81 10.69
CA THR A 14 15.39 -9.25 11.96
C THR A 14 14.86 -7.83 12.22
N ALA A 15 14.55 -7.07 11.17
CA ALA A 15 13.97 -5.72 11.31
C ALA A 15 12.49 -5.74 11.75
N CYS A 16 11.75 -6.82 11.45
CA CYS A 16 10.34 -6.93 11.81
C CYS A 16 10.13 -7.46 13.25
N ALA A 17 11.09 -8.21 13.80
CA ALA A 17 10.98 -8.78 15.15
C ALA A 17 11.30 -7.77 16.28
N THR A 18 12.06 -6.72 16.04
CA THR A 18 12.48 -5.75 17.08
C THR A 18 11.43 -4.69 17.42
N ARG A 19 10.32 -4.59 16.69
CA ARG A 19 9.22 -3.65 17.03
C ARG A 19 8.12 -4.22 17.94
N ARG A 20 8.15 -5.52 18.27
CA ARG A 20 7.06 -6.18 19.04
C ARG A 20 7.31 -6.36 20.56
N ALA A 21 8.38 -5.82 21.13
CA ALA A 21 8.66 -5.99 22.55
C ALA A 21 9.04 -4.68 23.26
N SER A 22 8.05 -3.82 23.47
CA SER A 22 8.07 -2.79 24.52
C SER A 22 6.67 -2.64 25.11
N THR A 23 6.23 -3.64 25.85
CA THR A 23 5.10 -3.48 26.78
C THR A 23 5.61 -2.63 27.94
N PRO A 24 5.04 -1.45 28.23
CA PRO A 24 5.47 -0.67 29.38
C PRO A 24 5.03 -1.41 30.66
N SER A 25 6.01 -1.85 31.46
CA SER A 25 5.78 -2.33 32.83
C SER A 25 5.08 -1.24 33.64
N ALA A 26 3.97 -1.59 34.28
CA ALA A 26 3.29 -0.73 35.24
C ALA A 26 4.25 -0.28 36.36
N PRO A 27 4.26 1.00 36.76
CA PRO A 27 5.04 1.44 37.90
C PRO A 27 4.37 0.99 39.21
N PRO A 28 5.15 0.80 40.29
CA PRO A 28 4.61 0.50 41.61
C PRO A 28 3.80 1.68 42.15
N ALA A 29 2.69 1.36 42.82
CA ALA A 29 1.85 2.33 43.49
C ALA A 29 2.51 2.74 44.81
N ASP A 30 3.14 3.91 44.83
CA ASP A 30 3.52 4.60 46.07
C ASP A 30 2.82 5.96 46.12
N GLY A 31 2.09 6.15 47.22
CA GLY A 31 1.35 7.37 47.51
C GLY A 31 2.29 8.53 47.83
N ALA A 32 2.00 9.69 47.21
CA ALA A 32 2.45 10.98 47.70
C ALA A 32 1.41 12.04 47.32
N THR A 33 0.80 12.62 48.35
CA THR A 33 0.00 13.84 48.32
C THR A 33 0.86 14.98 47.76
N SER A 34 0.42 15.62 46.68
CA SER A 34 1.04 16.85 46.17
C SER A 34 -0.04 17.82 45.67
N THR A 35 -0.11 18.93 46.39
CA THR A 35 -0.85 20.16 46.11
C THR A 35 -0.29 20.90 44.89
N GLY A 36 -1.19 21.27 43.98
CA GLY A 36 -1.17 22.54 43.23
C GLY A 36 0.02 22.84 42.32
N SER A 37 -0.21 22.74 41.01
CA SER A 37 0.31 23.73 40.07
C SER A 37 -0.54 23.75 38.80
N ALA A 38 -1.20 24.87 38.55
CA ALA A 38 -1.94 25.14 37.33
C ALA A 38 -0.92 25.35 36.20
N GLY A 39 -0.78 24.34 35.33
CA GLY A 39 -0.03 24.44 34.08
C GLY A 39 -0.84 25.17 33.01
N PRO A 40 -0.20 25.91 32.11
CA PRO A 40 -0.87 26.69 31.08
C PRO A 40 -1.61 25.75 30.12
N GLY A 41 -2.86 26.09 29.83
CA GLY A 41 -3.71 25.34 28.92
C GLY A 41 -3.03 25.18 27.57
N ALA A 42 -2.71 23.93 27.22
CA ALA A 42 -2.52 23.57 25.84
C ALA A 42 -3.90 23.70 25.18
N ASP A 43 -4.14 24.83 24.54
CA ASP A 43 -5.16 24.96 23.51
C ASP A 43 -4.79 23.97 22.40
N ALA A 44 -5.25 22.74 22.55
CA ALA A 44 -5.40 21.82 21.46
C ALA A 44 -6.43 22.47 20.53
N THR A 45 -5.95 23.31 19.61
CA THR A 45 -6.74 23.83 18.50
C THR A 45 -7.36 22.62 17.84
N ALA A 46 -8.65 22.41 18.10
CA ALA A 46 -9.43 21.39 17.44
C ALA A 46 -9.28 21.68 15.94
N VAL A 47 -8.55 20.81 15.24
CA VAL A 47 -8.40 20.91 13.79
C VAL A 47 -9.81 20.98 13.23
N ASP A 48 -10.12 22.07 12.54
CA ASP A 48 -11.42 22.26 11.91
C ASP A 48 -11.59 21.21 10.81
N ARG A 49 -12.35 20.15 11.15
CA ARG A 49 -12.64 19.01 10.27
C ARG A 49 -13.87 19.26 9.39
N SER A 50 -14.48 20.46 9.43
CA SER A 50 -15.77 20.71 8.80
C SER A 50 -15.74 20.93 7.28
N GLY A 51 -14.55 20.96 6.66
CA GLY A 51 -14.37 21.27 5.24
C GLY A 51 -13.99 20.11 4.31
N PHE A 52 -13.81 18.89 4.81
CA PHE A 52 -13.49 17.74 3.95
C PHE A 52 -14.77 17.03 3.52
N GLU A 53 -14.99 16.92 2.20
CA GLU A 53 -16.15 16.22 1.63
C GLU A 53 -15.79 14.74 1.41
N PRO A 54 -16.27 13.78 2.22
CA PRO A 54 -15.85 12.38 2.13
C PRO A 54 -16.31 11.70 0.82
N SER A 55 -17.26 12.32 0.10
CA SER A 55 -17.87 11.82 -1.13
C SER A 55 -16.87 11.67 -2.29
N CYS A 56 -15.82 12.48 -2.35
CA CYS A 56 -14.85 12.45 -3.46
C CYS A 56 -13.94 11.20 -3.45
N MET A 57 -13.80 10.51 -2.32
CA MET A 57 -13.12 9.21 -2.25
C MET A 57 -13.97 8.07 -2.81
N ALA A 58 -15.30 8.25 -2.78
CA ALA A 58 -16.25 7.29 -3.31
C ALA A 58 -16.52 7.47 -4.81
N ALA A 59 -16.13 8.61 -5.40
CA ALA A 59 -16.38 8.91 -6.82
C ALA A 59 -15.27 8.43 -7.76
N ALA A 60 -14.05 8.22 -7.22
CA ALA A 60 -12.83 7.98 -7.99
C ALA A 60 -13.02 6.99 -9.13
N GLU A 61 -12.69 7.45 -10.34
CA GLU A 61 -12.80 6.67 -11.57
C GLU A 61 -11.98 5.37 -11.44
N GLU A 62 -12.61 4.25 -11.81
CA GLU A 62 -12.04 2.91 -11.69
C GLU A 62 -10.97 2.60 -12.74
N ASP A 63 -10.43 3.60 -13.43
CA ASP A 63 -9.44 3.37 -14.49
C ASP A 63 -8.01 3.40 -13.92
N PRO A 64 -7.36 2.23 -13.71
CA PRO A 64 -6.00 2.16 -13.21
C PRO A 64 -4.98 2.77 -14.16
N THR A 65 -5.33 2.97 -15.43
CA THR A 65 -4.42 3.53 -16.44
C THR A 65 -4.14 5.02 -16.21
N ALA A 66 -5.06 5.72 -15.55
CA ALA A 66 -4.89 7.12 -15.17
C ALA A 66 -3.84 7.33 -14.05
N TRP A 67 -3.41 6.27 -13.37
CA TRP A 67 -2.51 6.38 -12.21
C TRP A 67 -1.02 6.40 -12.57
N GLY A 68 -0.69 6.31 -13.87
CA GLY A 68 0.70 6.34 -14.34
C GLY A 68 1.53 5.18 -13.77
N LEU A 69 0.90 4.01 -13.57
CA LEU A 69 1.59 2.81 -13.13
C LEU A 69 2.65 2.45 -14.16
N ARG A 70 3.91 2.41 -13.73
CA ARG A 70 5.04 2.20 -14.65
C ARG A 70 5.09 0.76 -15.17
N ASP A 71 5.70 0.60 -16.34
CA ASP A 71 5.96 -0.71 -16.96
C ASP A 71 6.84 -1.67 -16.13
N ASP A 72 7.48 -1.21 -15.07
CA ASP A 72 8.43 -2.02 -14.31
C ASP A 72 7.82 -2.70 -13.06
N LEU A 73 6.50 -2.70 -12.92
CA LEU A 73 5.82 -3.39 -11.84
C LEU A 73 6.01 -4.92 -11.92
N LEU A 74 6.35 -5.52 -10.77
CA LEU A 74 6.32 -6.97 -10.54
C LEU A 74 4.89 -7.47 -10.37
N PHE A 75 4.05 -6.70 -9.67
CA PHE A 75 2.63 -6.99 -9.56
C PHE A 75 1.84 -5.73 -9.22
N ALA A 76 0.54 -5.80 -9.49
CA ALA A 76 -0.47 -4.93 -8.92
C ALA A 76 -1.65 -5.77 -8.42
N ALA A 77 -2.13 -5.48 -7.22
CA ALA A 77 -3.31 -6.09 -6.62
C ALA A 77 -4.35 -4.99 -6.36
N TRP A 78 -5.46 -5.03 -7.11
CA TRP A 78 -6.64 -4.21 -6.85
C TRP A 78 -7.48 -4.89 -5.78
N ILE A 79 -7.83 -4.15 -4.75
CA ILE A 79 -8.66 -4.59 -3.63
C ILE A 79 -9.89 -3.68 -3.60
N ASP A 80 -11.07 -4.27 -3.59
CA ASP A 80 -12.33 -3.57 -3.33
C ASP A 80 -12.61 -3.61 -1.83
N PRO A 81 -12.43 -2.50 -1.08
CA PRO A 81 -12.64 -2.51 0.37
C PRO A 81 -14.13 -2.67 0.75
N ALA A 82 -15.05 -2.43 -0.18
CA ALA A 82 -16.49 -2.57 0.05
C ALA A 82 -17.01 -3.97 -0.31
N ALA A 83 -16.20 -4.82 -0.94
CA ALA A 83 -16.60 -6.16 -1.30
C ALA A 83 -16.76 -7.07 -0.06
N ASP A 84 -17.87 -7.81 -0.02
CA ASP A 84 -18.11 -8.81 1.00
C ASP A 84 -16.99 -9.88 0.99
N GLY A 85 -16.42 -10.14 2.17
CA GLY A 85 -15.39 -11.17 2.33
C GLY A 85 -14.00 -10.80 1.82
N VAL A 86 -13.70 -9.50 1.59
CA VAL A 86 -12.36 -9.04 1.15
C VAL A 86 -11.22 -9.56 2.01
N THR A 87 -11.37 -9.58 3.35
CA THR A 87 -10.36 -10.12 4.27
C THR A 87 -10.10 -11.61 4.02
N THR A 88 -11.17 -12.41 3.87
CA THR A 88 -11.05 -13.84 3.54
C THR A 88 -10.41 -14.07 2.17
N ALA A 89 -10.73 -13.23 1.18
CA ALA A 89 -10.11 -13.30 -0.15
C ALA A 89 -8.60 -13.03 -0.07
N LEU A 90 -8.17 -12.04 0.72
CA LEU A 90 -6.76 -11.72 0.95
C LEU A 90 -6.03 -12.87 1.65
N GLU A 91 -6.59 -13.45 2.71
CA GLU A 91 -6.00 -14.60 3.41
C GLU A 91 -5.84 -15.82 2.49
N ARG A 92 -6.85 -16.09 1.66
CA ARG A 92 -6.79 -17.17 0.66
C ARG A 92 -5.74 -16.90 -0.39
N LEU A 93 -5.62 -15.65 -0.88
CA LEU A 93 -4.57 -15.25 -1.79
C LEU A 93 -3.19 -15.50 -1.16
N ALA A 94 -2.97 -15.07 0.09
CA ALA A 94 -1.73 -15.28 0.81
C ALA A 94 -1.38 -16.78 0.95
N ALA A 95 -2.36 -17.62 1.29
CA ALA A 95 -2.17 -19.07 1.34
C ALA A 95 -1.87 -19.68 -0.03
N TYR A 96 -2.56 -19.22 -1.09
CA TYR A 96 -2.35 -19.69 -2.45
C TYR A 96 -0.92 -19.38 -2.93
N VAL A 97 -0.46 -18.13 -2.79
CA VAL A 97 0.86 -17.70 -3.29
C VAL A 97 2.02 -18.30 -2.49
N SER A 98 1.79 -18.64 -1.21
CA SER A 98 2.76 -19.30 -0.33
C SER A 98 2.89 -20.80 -0.59
N SER A 99 1.96 -21.39 -1.35
CA SER A 99 1.96 -22.83 -1.62
C SER A 99 3.04 -23.19 -2.66
N PRO A 100 3.83 -24.26 -2.44
CA PRO A 100 4.81 -24.72 -3.43
C PRO A 100 4.17 -25.09 -4.77
N GLY A 101 4.95 -24.96 -5.86
CA GLY A 101 4.54 -25.44 -7.20
C GLY A 101 3.60 -24.51 -7.98
N ARG A 102 3.35 -23.29 -7.50
CA ARG A 102 2.48 -22.30 -8.19
C ARG A 102 3.16 -21.50 -9.30
N GLY A 103 4.46 -21.67 -9.49
CA GLY A 103 5.24 -20.91 -10.48
C GLY A 103 5.41 -19.43 -10.13
N ILE A 104 5.01 -19.00 -8.93
CA ILE A 104 5.17 -17.61 -8.47
C ILE A 104 6.58 -17.41 -7.93
N SER A 105 7.21 -16.29 -8.28
CA SER A 105 8.55 -15.97 -7.78
C SER A 105 8.54 -15.81 -6.25
N VAL A 106 9.63 -16.17 -5.57
CA VAL A 106 9.73 -16.05 -4.10
C VAL A 106 9.46 -14.61 -3.64
N THR A 107 9.99 -13.62 -4.36
CA THR A 107 9.79 -12.19 -4.04
C THR A 107 8.33 -11.79 -4.15
N THR A 108 7.64 -12.21 -5.23
CA THR A 108 6.21 -11.92 -5.43
C THR A 108 5.35 -12.64 -4.39
N ALA A 109 5.66 -13.92 -4.11
CA ALA A 109 4.95 -14.71 -3.11
C ALA A 109 5.08 -14.09 -1.72
N PHE A 110 6.29 -13.67 -1.33
CA PHE A 110 6.53 -13.00 -0.05
C PHE A 110 5.74 -11.68 0.06
N ALA A 111 5.80 -10.82 -0.96
CA ALA A 111 5.07 -9.56 -0.96
C ALA A 111 3.54 -9.75 -0.87
N LEU A 112 2.98 -10.75 -1.56
CA LEU A 112 1.56 -11.04 -1.53
C LEU A 112 1.12 -11.80 -0.26
N ALA A 113 2.01 -12.57 0.37
CA ALA A 113 1.72 -13.28 1.61
C ALA A 113 1.47 -12.34 2.80
N HIS A 114 2.10 -11.16 2.80
CA HIS A 114 1.90 -10.14 3.83
C HIS A 114 0.75 -9.16 3.53
N LEU A 115 0.12 -9.29 2.38
CA LEU A 115 -0.94 -8.38 1.95
C LEU A 115 -2.12 -8.28 2.93
N PRO A 116 -2.60 -9.38 3.59
CA PRO A 116 -3.69 -9.26 4.57
C PRO A 116 -3.34 -8.35 5.75
N ASP A 117 -2.12 -8.50 6.30
CA ASP A 117 -1.65 -7.71 7.44
C ASP A 117 -1.46 -6.23 7.04
N GLU A 118 -0.82 -5.99 5.89
CA GLU A 118 -0.63 -4.63 5.36
C GLU A 118 -1.98 -3.96 5.06
N TYR A 119 -2.92 -4.69 4.46
CA TYR A 119 -4.25 -4.19 4.14
C TYR A 119 -5.02 -3.80 5.39
N ALA A 120 -5.05 -4.64 6.42
CA ALA A 120 -5.73 -4.34 7.68
C ALA A 120 -5.18 -3.04 8.29
N TRP A 121 -3.86 -2.92 8.36
CA TRP A 121 -3.21 -1.73 8.90
C TRP A 121 -3.51 -0.47 8.07
N VAL A 122 -3.42 -0.53 6.73
CA VAL A 122 -3.70 0.62 5.86
C VAL A 122 -5.18 1.02 5.92
N SER A 123 -6.08 0.03 5.93
CA SER A 123 -7.52 0.27 6.01
C SER A 123 -7.90 0.97 7.31
N ASP A 124 -7.33 0.56 8.44
CA ASP A 124 -7.54 1.22 9.73
C ASP A 124 -7.08 2.70 9.69
N ARG A 125 -5.95 2.99 9.05
CA ARG A 125 -5.42 4.36 8.94
C ARG A 125 -6.26 5.25 8.03
N LEU A 126 -6.77 4.67 6.93
CA LEU A 126 -7.71 5.36 6.04
C LEU A 126 -9.02 5.64 6.78
N ALA A 127 -9.55 4.65 7.52
CA ALA A 127 -10.75 4.82 8.33
C ALA A 127 -10.58 5.86 9.44
N GLU A 128 -9.42 5.93 10.10
CA GLU A 128 -9.07 6.98 11.07
C GLU A 128 -9.10 8.38 10.44
N ALA A 129 -8.57 8.48 9.22
CA ALA A 129 -8.70 9.67 8.39
C ALA A 129 -10.07 9.83 7.74
N ARG A 130 -11.08 9.00 8.05
CA ARG A 130 -12.42 9.05 7.43
C ARG A 130 -12.37 9.00 5.89
N LEU A 131 -11.38 8.31 5.35
CA LEU A 131 -11.25 8.02 3.93
C LEU A 131 -11.86 6.65 3.67
N ALA A 132 -12.81 6.61 2.75
CA ALA A 132 -13.49 5.38 2.31
C ALA A 132 -13.31 5.22 0.79
N PRO A 133 -12.10 4.86 0.33
CA PRO A 133 -11.86 4.68 -1.10
C PRO A 133 -12.62 3.47 -1.63
N ARG A 134 -13.12 3.54 -2.87
CA ARG A 134 -13.71 2.38 -3.57
C ARG A 134 -12.69 1.32 -3.97
N ALA A 135 -11.42 1.71 -4.04
CA ALA A 135 -10.35 0.85 -4.47
C ALA A 135 -9.10 1.13 -3.65
N LEU A 136 -8.36 0.08 -3.35
CA LEU A 136 -7.01 0.16 -2.87
C LEU A 136 -6.14 -0.69 -3.77
N VAL A 137 -5.05 -0.11 -4.26
CA VAL A 137 -4.14 -0.87 -5.12
C VAL A 137 -2.79 -1.00 -4.47
N ARG A 138 -2.38 -2.25 -4.27
CA ARG A 138 -1.03 -2.58 -3.84
C ARG A 138 -0.17 -2.86 -5.05
N ALA A 139 0.92 -2.11 -5.21
CA ALA A 139 1.85 -2.32 -6.32
C ALA A 139 3.28 -2.54 -5.79
N ALA A 140 4.05 -3.39 -6.48
CA ALA A 140 5.48 -3.52 -6.21
C ALA A 140 6.29 -3.41 -7.51
N THR A 141 7.37 -2.66 -7.47
CA THR A 141 8.32 -2.48 -8.57
C THR A 141 9.33 -3.61 -8.62
N THR A 142 10.01 -3.76 -9.75
CA THR A 142 11.18 -4.66 -9.90
C THR A 142 12.34 -4.33 -8.98
N SER A 143 12.43 -3.09 -8.50
CA SER A 143 13.40 -2.66 -7.47
C SER A 143 12.99 -3.07 -6.04
N GLY A 144 11.83 -3.71 -5.86
CA GLY A 144 11.32 -4.13 -4.56
C GLY A 144 10.61 -3.02 -3.78
N VAL A 145 10.45 -1.84 -4.37
CA VAL A 145 9.66 -0.75 -3.77
C VAL A 145 8.20 -1.14 -3.84
N ALA A 146 7.55 -1.12 -2.68
CA ALA A 146 6.23 -1.66 -2.50
C ALA A 146 5.36 -0.53 -1.90
N LEU A 147 4.31 -0.14 -2.61
CA LEU A 147 3.49 1.03 -2.25
C LEU A 147 2.00 0.75 -2.36
N TRP A 148 1.22 1.56 -1.67
CA TRP A 148 -0.23 1.61 -1.80
C TRP A 148 -0.65 2.81 -2.65
N ILE A 149 -1.70 2.63 -3.42
CA ILE A 149 -2.32 3.64 -4.27
C ILE A 149 -3.76 3.75 -3.81
N VAL A 150 -4.17 4.98 -3.50
CA VAL A 150 -5.50 5.33 -3.04
C VAL A 150 -6.08 6.30 -4.08
N PRO A 151 -6.90 5.80 -5.02
CA PRO A 151 -7.59 6.64 -5.99
C PRO A 151 -8.53 7.62 -5.28
N HIS A 152 -8.60 8.85 -5.78
CA HIS A 152 -9.48 9.88 -5.25
C HIS A 152 -9.78 10.95 -6.31
N ASP A 153 -10.97 11.55 -6.23
CA ASP A 153 -11.34 12.74 -7.05
C ASP A 153 -11.32 14.02 -6.21
N CYS A 154 -10.74 13.96 -5.01
CA CYS A 154 -10.73 15.08 -4.10
C CYS A 154 -9.86 16.23 -4.62
N PRO A 155 -10.29 17.50 -4.46
CA PRO A 155 -9.41 18.63 -4.67
C PRO A 155 -8.15 18.50 -3.81
N ARG A 156 -6.98 18.50 -4.45
CA ARG A 156 -5.69 18.22 -3.80
C ARG A 156 -5.47 19.02 -2.52
N GLU A 157 -5.77 20.32 -2.52
CA GLU A 157 -5.59 21.20 -1.35
C GLU A 157 -6.50 20.82 -0.17
N GLY A 158 -7.73 20.37 -0.45
CA GLY A 158 -8.65 19.89 0.57
C GLY A 158 -8.15 18.58 1.19
N LEU A 159 -7.70 17.64 0.35
CA LEU A 159 -7.14 16.38 0.82
C LEU A 159 -5.82 16.59 1.59
N GLU A 160 -4.94 17.48 1.13
CA GLU A 160 -3.68 17.83 1.81
C GLU A 160 -3.92 18.32 3.24
N ARG A 161 -4.78 19.32 3.42
CA ARG A 161 -5.11 19.87 4.75
C ARG A 161 -5.73 18.81 5.65
N HIS A 162 -6.60 17.97 5.09
CA HIS A 162 -7.24 16.89 5.83
C HIS A 162 -6.24 15.84 6.30
N LEU A 163 -5.38 15.35 5.41
CA LEU A 163 -4.33 14.38 5.75
C LEU A 163 -3.30 14.95 6.72
N ALA A 164 -2.93 16.22 6.57
CA ALA A 164 -2.03 16.90 7.51
C ALA A 164 -2.58 16.87 8.93
N GLY A 165 -3.88 17.12 9.10
CA GLY A 165 -4.55 17.06 10.41
C GLY A 165 -4.81 15.64 10.91
N ALA A 166 -5.18 14.70 10.02
CA ALA A 166 -5.55 13.34 10.41
C ALA A 166 -4.32 12.49 10.79
N TRP A 167 -3.24 12.61 10.04
CA TRP A 167 -2.03 11.78 10.19
C TRP A 167 -0.83 12.57 10.73
N HIS A 168 -1.03 13.83 11.13
CA HIS A 168 0.04 14.72 11.61
C HIS A 168 1.20 14.80 10.61
N LEU A 169 0.88 15.20 9.37
CA LEU A 169 1.85 15.31 8.28
C LEU A 169 2.23 16.75 7.99
N THR A 170 3.50 16.94 7.61
CA THR A 170 3.98 18.17 6.99
C THR A 170 4.16 17.94 5.49
N PHE A 171 3.50 18.75 4.65
CA PHE A 171 3.57 18.62 3.20
C PHE A 171 4.54 19.62 2.56
N GLU A 172 5.44 19.11 1.73
CA GLU A 172 6.43 19.87 0.99
C GLU A 172 6.30 19.64 -0.53
N PRO A 173 6.73 20.59 -1.39
CA PRO A 173 6.82 20.34 -2.82
C PRO A 173 7.82 19.19 -3.10
N GLY A 174 7.42 18.23 -3.92
CA GLY A 174 8.24 17.10 -4.35
C GLY A 174 8.24 16.90 -5.87
N PRO A 175 9.07 15.98 -6.40
CA PRO A 175 9.26 15.80 -7.83
C PRO A 175 7.99 15.46 -8.64
N ARG A 176 6.99 14.88 -7.98
CA ARG A 176 5.74 14.42 -8.61
C ARG A 176 4.46 15.00 -7.97
N GLY A 177 4.58 16.01 -7.12
CA GLY A 177 3.45 16.60 -6.43
C GLY A 177 3.79 17.12 -5.04
N ARG A 178 2.96 16.82 -4.05
CA ARG A 178 3.14 17.22 -2.65
C ARG A 178 3.48 15.98 -1.81
N THR A 179 4.56 16.04 -1.05
CA THR A 179 5.06 14.93 -0.24
C THR A 179 4.80 15.26 1.24
N GLY A 180 3.90 14.51 1.86
CA GLY A 180 3.55 14.56 3.28
C GLY A 180 4.40 13.59 4.09
N ARG A 181 5.20 14.12 5.01
CA ARG A 181 6.02 13.33 5.94
C ARG A 181 5.42 13.37 7.34
N PRO A 182 5.46 12.25 8.09
CA PRO A 182 5.06 12.25 9.50
C PRO A 182 5.90 13.26 10.29
N MET A 183 5.23 14.05 11.14
CA MET A 183 5.92 14.88 12.13
C MET A 183 6.64 13.99 13.15
N GLU A 184 7.67 14.53 13.81
CA GLU A 184 8.40 13.81 14.85
C GLU A 184 7.44 13.27 15.93
N GLY A 185 7.53 11.97 16.20
CA GLY A 185 6.66 11.27 17.15
C GLY A 185 5.33 10.75 16.58
N ALA A 186 4.98 11.06 15.32
CA ALA A 186 3.81 10.49 14.67
C ALA A 186 4.03 9.00 14.34
N VAL A 187 2.99 8.18 14.56
CA VAL A 187 3.01 6.73 14.31
C VAL A 187 2.44 6.42 12.93
N PHE A 188 3.00 7.03 11.89
CA PHE A 188 2.60 6.81 10.50
C PHE A 188 3.83 6.40 9.65
N PRO A 189 4.06 5.10 9.42
CA PRO A 189 5.26 4.55 8.75
C PRO A 189 5.29 4.76 7.22
N TYR A 190 4.50 5.70 6.70
CA TYR A 190 4.41 5.98 5.27
C TYR A 190 4.65 7.46 5.00
N VAL A 191 5.26 7.73 3.85
CA VAL A 191 5.23 9.03 3.19
C VAL A 191 3.99 9.07 2.29
N ALA A 192 3.18 10.10 2.45
CA ALA A 192 1.99 10.34 1.64
C ALA A 192 2.34 11.25 0.45
N ILE A 193 2.22 10.76 -0.79
CA ILE A 193 2.53 11.54 -1.99
C ILE A 193 1.23 11.83 -2.71
N LEU A 194 0.80 13.09 -2.69
CA LEU A 194 -0.32 13.59 -3.48
C LEU A 194 0.20 13.94 -4.86
N THR A 195 -0.03 13.06 -5.82
CA THR A 195 0.43 13.26 -7.19
C THR A 195 -0.31 14.41 -7.86
N ALA A 196 0.30 15.01 -8.88
CA ALA A 196 -0.40 16.00 -9.71
C ALA A 196 -1.53 15.37 -10.55
N GLU A 197 -1.42 14.06 -10.83
CA GLU A 197 -2.21 13.33 -11.82
C GLU A 197 -3.40 12.58 -11.21
N GLY A 198 -3.54 12.53 -9.88
CA GLY A 198 -4.75 11.97 -9.28
C GLY A 198 -4.50 11.27 -7.97
N PRO A 199 -3.84 10.09 -7.93
CA PRO A 199 -3.85 9.26 -6.74
C PRO A 199 -2.99 9.79 -5.60
N LEU A 200 -3.39 9.39 -4.39
CA LEU A 200 -2.54 9.40 -3.20
C LEU A 200 -1.71 8.12 -3.19
N LEU A 201 -0.38 8.26 -3.13
CA LEU A 201 0.52 7.13 -2.93
C LEU A 201 0.97 7.07 -1.47
N LEU A 202 0.95 5.89 -0.87
CA LEU A 202 1.56 5.64 0.43
C LEU A 202 2.81 4.77 0.21
N VAL A 203 3.97 5.38 0.39
CA VAL A 203 5.28 4.73 0.24
C VAL A 203 5.87 4.51 1.63
N PRO A 204 6.32 3.30 2.00
CA PRO A 204 7.02 3.08 3.26
C PRO A 204 8.17 4.07 3.44
N GLU A 205 8.28 4.69 4.61
CA GLU A 205 9.24 5.77 4.87
C GLU A 205 10.69 5.35 4.61
N ASP A 206 11.04 4.12 4.95
CA ASP A 206 12.35 3.51 4.74
C ASP A 206 12.66 3.21 3.26
N LEU A 207 11.66 3.20 2.40
CA LEU A 207 11.78 2.94 0.97
C LEU A 207 11.64 4.20 0.10
N GLU A 208 11.44 5.37 0.70
CA GLU A 208 11.17 6.61 -0.04
C GLU A 208 12.32 7.00 -0.98
N SER A 209 13.58 6.90 -0.53
CA SER A 209 14.73 7.20 -1.38
C SER A 209 14.81 6.27 -2.59
N SER A 210 14.51 4.99 -2.39
CA SER A 210 14.46 3.99 -3.45
C SER A 210 13.31 4.24 -4.40
N TYR A 211 12.14 4.63 -3.86
CA TYR A 211 10.99 5.06 -4.66
C TYR A 211 11.36 6.25 -5.54
N TRP A 212 12.01 7.29 -5.01
CA TRP A 212 12.37 8.46 -5.80
C TRP A 212 13.43 8.16 -6.84
N ALA A 213 14.50 7.46 -6.47
CA ALA A 213 15.53 7.01 -7.41
C ALA A 213 14.90 6.25 -8.58
N HIS A 214 13.91 5.40 -8.27
CA HIS A 214 13.18 4.66 -9.27
C HIS A 214 12.26 5.57 -10.11
N ALA A 215 11.39 6.36 -9.47
CA ALA A 215 10.40 7.24 -10.09
C ALA A 215 11.02 8.30 -11.02
N THR A 216 12.22 8.79 -10.74
CA THR A 216 12.92 9.77 -11.59
C THR A 216 13.79 9.13 -12.67
N THR A 217 14.05 7.82 -12.59
CA THR A 217 14.82 7.12 -13.63
C THR A 217 13.93 6.89 -14.85
N PRO A 218 14.31 7.32 -16.06
CA PRO A 218 13.56 7.03 -17.28
C PRO A 218 13.39 5.52 -17.47
N PRO A 219 12.24 5.03 -17.94
CA PRO A 219 12.10 3.62 -18.27
C PRO A 219 13.18 3.23 -19.29
N SER A 220 13.94 2.17 -18.98
CA SER A 220 14.94 1.66 -19.91
C SER A 220 14.24 1.12 -21.15
N THR A 221 14.51 1.71 -22.31
CA THR A 221 13.99 1.25 -23.60
C THR A 221 14.53 -0.12 -24.01
N ALA A 222 15.54 -0.64 -23.30
CA ALA A 222 16.27 -1.85 -23.69
C ALA A 222 15.46 -3.14 -23.49
N ILE A 223 14.43 -3.14 -22.64
CA ILE A 223 13.56 -4.31 -22.41
C ILE A 223 12.14 -3.80 -22.18
N ALA A 224 11.44 -3.42 -23.26
CA ALA A 224 10.01 -3.23 -23.17
C ALA A 224 9.36 -4.57 -22.76
N PRO A 225 8.64 -4.64 -21.65
CA PRO A 225 7.96 -5.86 -21.26
C PRO A 225 6.96 -6.26 -22.37
N ARG A 226 7.04 -7.51 -22.84
CA ARG A 226 6.07 -8.03 -23.82
C ARG A 226 4.74 -8.30 -23.10
N GLY A 227 3.66 -7.73 -23.61
CA GLY A 227 2.30 -7.90 -23.09
C GLY A 227 1.61 -6.57 -22.84
N ALA A 228 0.33 -6.62 -22.46
CA ALA A 228 -0.38 -5.42 -22.04
C ALA A 228 0.34 -4.79 -20.83
N PRO A 229 0.31 -3.45 -20.72
CA PRO A 229 0.55 -2.73 -19.47
C PRO A 229 -0.21 -3.36 -18.28
N ILE A 230 0.36 -3.28 -17.07
CA ILE A 230 -0.23 -3.96 -15.89
C ILE A 230 -1.59 -3.37 -15.53
N ASP A 231 -1.73 -2.06 -15.66
CA ASP A 231 -2.97 -1.29 -15.55
C ASP A 231 -4.03 -1.77 -16.55
N ASP A 232 -3.70 -1.88 -17.84
CA ASP A 232 -4.62 -2.44 -18.85
C ASP A 232 -5.05 -3.86 -18.49
N ALA A 233 -4.08 -4.70 -18.07
CA ALA A 233 -4.36 -6.06 -17.67
C ALA A 233 -5.23 -6.13 -16.41
N LEU A 234 -5.07 -5.21 -15.46
CA LEU A 234 -5.82 -5.13 -14.21
C LEU A 234 -7.26 -4.64 -14.46
N ALA A 235 -7.42 -3.64 -15.34
CA ALA A 235 -8.72 -3.13 -15.78
C ALA A 235 -9.54 -4.19 -16.52
N ALA A 236 -8.87 -5.06 -17.28
CA ALA A 236 -9.53 -6.14 -18.03
C ALA A 236 -9.99 -7.32 -17.15
N LEU A 237 -9.61 -7.37 -15.86
CA LEU A 237 -10.02 -8.45 -14.96
C LEU A 237 -11.49 -8.30 -14.55
N PRO A 238 -12.27 -9.40 -14.54
CA PRO A 238 -13.63 -9.37 -14.06
C PRO A 238 -13.66 -8.96 -12.57
N ALA A 239 -14.77 -8.37 -12.15
CA ALA A 239 -14.96 -7.94 -10.77
C ALA A 239 -14.77 -9.10 -9.78
N ALA A 240 -13.98 -8.86 -8.74
CA ALA A 240 -13.73 -9.76 -7.62
C ALA A 240 -13.25 -8.92 -6.43
N PRO A 241 -13.41 -9.40 -5.17
CA PRO A 241 -12.91 -8.67 -3.99
C PRO A 241 -11.43 -8.31 -4.09
N VAL A 242 -10.62 -9.21 -4.67
CA VAL A 242 -9.20 -8.96 -4.97
C VAL A 242 -8.87 -9.44 -6.37
N ARG A 243 -8.26 -8.57 -7.18
CA ARG A 243 -7.79 -8.84 -8.54
C ARG A 243 -6.29 -8.60 -8.58
N VAL A 244 -5.51 -9.54 -9.09
CA VAL A 244 -4.04 -9.44 -9.08
C VAL A 244 -3.50 -9.72 -10.47
N VAL A 245 -2.60 -8.86 -10.93
CA VAL A 245 -1.79 -9.09 -12.13
C VAL A 245 -0.34 -9.24 -11.69
N LEU A 246 0.28 -10.36 -12.09
CA LEU A 246 1.67 -10.67 -11.82
C LEU A 246 2.49 -10.59 -13.11
N ARG A 247 3.57 -9.82 -13.10
CA ARG A 247 4.63 -9.90 -14.11
C ARG A 247 5.73 -10.82 -13.60
N GLN A 248 5.68 -12.06 -14.07
CA GLN A 248 6.76 -13.01 -13.81
C GLN A 248 7.90 -12.75 -14.80
N HIS A 249 9.00 -12.19 -14.31
CA HIS A 249 10.25 -12.20 -15.08
C HIS A 249 10.82 -13.61 -15.05
N GLY A 250 10.39 -14.45 -15.99
CA GLY A 250 11.10 -15.69 -16.29
C GLY A 250 12.51 -15.37 -16.82
N PHE A 251 13.48 -16.23 -16.54
CA PHE A 251 14.79 -16.20 -17.21
C PHE A 251 14.68 -16.31 -18.74
N VAL A 252 13.54 -16.78 -19.24
CA VAL A 252 13.17 -16.77 -20.65
C VAL A 252 12.30 -15.54 -20.90
N ALA A 253 12.83 -14.57 -21.64
CA ALA A 253 12.13 -13.34 -21.98
C ALA A 253 10.79 -13.63 -22.70
N GLY A 254 9.67 -13.22 -22.10
CA GLY A 254 8.37 -13.18 -22.79
C GLY A 254 7.20 -13.93 -22.15
N ALA A 255 7.21 -14.24 -20.86
CA ALA A 255 6.02 -14.78 -20.20
C ALA A 255 4.90 -13.73 -20.11
N SER A 256 3.68 -14.10 -20.52
CA SER A 256 2.49 -13.26 -20.35
C SER A 256 2.23 -13.00 -18.86
N PRO A 257 1.70 -11.80 -18.51
CA PRO A 257 1.29 -11.54 -17.14
C PRO A 257 0.29 -12.60 -16.67
N THR A 258 0.46 -13.09 -15.45
CA THR A 258 -0.47 -14.04 -14.83
C THR A 258 -1.52 -13.26 -14.05
N ALA A 259 -2.78 -13.46 -14.41
CA ALA A 259 -3.91 -12.91 -13.70
C ALA A 259 -4.40 -13.89 -12.63
N LEU A 260 -4.67 -13.37 -11.42
CA LEU A 260 -5.33 -14.08 -10.34
C LEU A 260 -6.56 -13.28 -9.91
N LEU A 261 -7.62 -13.98 -9.56
CA LEU A 261 -8.77 -13.44 -8.87
C LEU A 261 -8.89 -14.20 -7.55
N ALA A 262 -9.16 -13.47 -6.47
CA ALA A 262 -9.45 -14.05 -5.18
C ALA A 262 -10.80 -13.56 -4.68
N GLY A 263 -11.62 -14.52 -4.24
CA GLY A 263 -12.91 -14.30 -3.61
C GLY A 263 -13.08 -15.20 -2.38
N PRO A 264 -14.25 -15.12 -1.72
CA PRO A 264 -14.53 -15.93 -0.54
C PRO A 264 -14.51 -17.43 -0.83
N ASP A 265 -14.74 -17.84 -2.09
CA ASP A 265 -14.79 -19.26 -2.47
C ASP A 265 -13.44 -19.85 -2.90
N GLY A 266 -12.44 -19.02 -3.21
CA GLY A 266 -11.14 -19.50 -3.67
C GLY A 266 -10.27 -18.47 -4.37
N VAL A 267 -9.14 -18.96 -4.88
CA VAL A 267 -8.18 -18.21 -5.69
C VAL A 267 -7.95 -19.00 -6.97
N GLY A 268 -7.97 -18.32 -8.12
CA GLY A 268 -7.76 -18.95 -9.41
C GLY A 268 -7.41 -17.93 -10.49
N THR A 269 -7.14 -18.41 -11.69
CA THR A 269 -7.06 -17.56 -12.88
C THR A 269 -8.48 -17.24 -13.40
N PRO A 270 -8.66 -16.18 -14.20
CA PRO A 270 -9.96 -15.85 -14.80
C PRO A 270 -10.64 -17.02 -15.52
N ASP A 271 -9.86 -17.88 -16.18
CA ASP A 271 -10.38 -19.06 -16.89
C ASP A 271 -10.87 -20.16 -15.93
N THR A 272 -10.23 -20.30 -14.76
CA THR A 272 -10.59 -21.33 -13.78
C THR A 272 -11.77 -20.96 -12.89
N LEU A 273 -12.14 -19.66 -12.84
CA LEU A 273 -13.20 -19.14 -11.97
C LEU A 273 -14.48 -18.80 -12.70
N ARG A 274 -14.61 -19.15 -13.99
CA ARG A 274 -15.90 -19.03 -14.67
C ARG A 274 -16.89 -20.02 -14.06
N PRO A 275 -18.08 -19.56 -13.61
CA PRO A 275 -19.14 -20.49 -13.26
C PRO A 275 -19.47 -21.37 -14.49
N PRO A 276 -19.79 -22.66 -14.28
CA PRO A 276 -20.10 -23.60 -15.36
C PRO A 276 -21.31 -23.18 -16.20
#